data_AF-A0A4R6RZJ1-F1
#
_entry.id   AF-A0A4R6RZJ1-F1
#
_cell.length_a   1.000
_cell.length_b   1.000
_cell.length_c   1.000
_cell.angle_alpha   90.00
_cell.angle_beta   90.00
_cell.angle_gamma   90.00
#
_symmetry.space_group_name_H-M   'P 1'
#
loop_
_entity.id
_entity.type
_entity.pdbx_description
1 polymer ?
#
loop_
_entity_poly.entity_id
_entity_poly.type
_entity_poly.pdbx_seq_one_letter_code
_entity_poly.pdbx_strand_id
1 'polypeptide(L)' 'MQKEPTLDCQACGATLKALTPAQTQAVAENPYNFVAYCHRKACTEQAEAEARAEGLL' A
#
# COMPACT_ATOMS: atom_id res chain seq x y z
N MET A 1 17.55 13.36 -7.92
CA MET A 1 16.96 13.50 -6.56
C MET A 1 16.13 12.26 -6.31
N GLN A 2 16.48 11.44 -5.32
CA GLN A 2 15.62 10.31 -4.94
C GLN A 2 14.40 10.89 -4.23
N LYS A 3 13.20 10.57 -4.71
CA LYS A 3 11.94 10.96 -4.05
C LYS A 3 11.91 10.29 -2.67
N GLU A 4 11.47 11.00 -1.65
CA GLU A 4 11.28 10.40 -0.33
C GLU A 4 10.33 9.20 -0.45
N PRO A 5 10.66 8.05 0.18
CA PRO A 5 9.85 6.85 0.08
C PRO A 5 8.49 7.08 0.73
N THR A 6 7.43 6.82 -0.02
CA THR A 6 6.04 7.02 0.38
C THR A 6 5.29 5.70 0.47
N LEU A 7 4.28 5.66 1.33
CA LEU A 7 3.24 4.66 1.27
C LEU A 7 2.16 5.15 0.30
N ASP A 8 1.96 4.42 -0.79
CA ASP A 8 0.98 4.75 -1.81
C ASP A 8 -0.15 3.72 -1.85
N CYS A 9 -1.35 4.19 -2.19
CA CYS A 9 -2.50 3.32 -2.43
C CYS A 9 -2.25 2.44 -3.66
N GLN A 10 -2.32 1.12 -3.50
CA GLN A 10 -2.05 0.18 -4.60
C GLN A 10 -3.07 0.26 -5.74
N ALA A 11 -4.30 0.68 -5.46
CA ALA A 11 -5.34 0.79 -6.48
C ALA A 11 -5.24 2.06 -7.35
N CYS A 12 -4.76 3.18 -6.81
CA CYS A 12 -4.87 4.48 -7.48
C CYS A 12 -3.61 5.36 -7.43
N GLY A 13 -2.53 4.88 -6.81
CA GLY A 13 -1.24 5.57 -6.73
C GLY A 13 -1.22 6.83 -5.87
N ALA A 14 -2.30 7.12 -5.12
CA ALA A 14 -2.31 8.27 -4.23
C ALA A 14 -1.38 8.03 -3.03
N THR A 15 -0.51 9.00 -2.77
CA THR A 15 0.32 9.01 -1.58
C THR A 15 -0.53 9.16 -0.32
N LEU A 16 -0.41 8.18 0.57
CA LEU A 16 -1.09 8.14 1.85
C LEU A 16 -0.28 8.84 2.93
N LYS A 17 1.03 8.57 2.97
CA LYS A 17 1.99 9.18 3.90
C LYS A 17 3.43 8.98 3.44
N ALA A 18 4.35 9.78 3.96
CA ALA A 18 5.78 9.48 3.90
C ALA A 18 6.11 8.30 4.84
N LEU A 19 7.06 7.46 4.42
CA LEU A 19 7.59 6.37 5.26
C LEU A 19 8.64 6.92 6.21
N THR A 20 8.66 6.43 7.45
CA THR A 20 9.78 6.68 8.36
C THR A 20 11.02 5.91 7.89
N PRO A 21 12.24 6.25 8.36
CA PRO A 21 13.44 5.47 8.03
C PRO A 21 13.30 3.98 8.39
N ALA A 22 12.69 3.67 9.53
CA ALA A 22 12.44 2.28 9.95
C ALA A 22 11.47 1.56 9.01
N GLN A 23 10.39 2.22 8.59
CA GLN A 23 9.44 1.64 7.62
C GLN A 23 10.08 1.46 6.24
N THR A 24 10.91 2.42 5.82
CA THR A 24 11.67 2.32 4.57
C THR A 24 12.58 1.10 4.58
N GLN A 25 13.27 0.84 5.69
CA GLN A 25 14.10 -0.35 5.83
C GLN A 25 13.26 -1.63 5.78
N ALA A 26 12.12 -1.67 6.47
CA ALA A 26 11.22 -2.81 6.43
C ALA A 26 10.61 -3.08 5.03
N VAL A 27 10.39 -2.04 4.21
CA VAL A 27 10.01 -2.18 2.79
C VAL A 27 11.18 -2.76 1.97
N ALA A 28 12.41 -2.31 2.23
CA ALA A 28 13.59 -2.81 1.54
C ALA A 28 13.86 -4.30 1.85
N GLU A 29 13.54 -4.75 3.06
CA GLU A 29 13.65 -6.16 3.47
C GLU A 29 12.55 -7.02 2.85
N ASN A 30 11.31 -6.53 2.82
CA ASN A 30 10.21 -7.18 2.12
C ASN A 30 9.20 -6.14 1.60
N PRO A 31 9.13 -5.94 0.27
CA PRO A 31 8.24 -4.96 -0.35
C PRO A 31 6.75 -5.16 -0.02
N TYR A 32 6.36 -6.39 0.32
CA TYR A 32 4.97 -6.75 0.65
C TYR A 32 4.57 -6.42 2.09
N ASN A 33 5.50 -5.93 2.93
CA ASN A 33 5.19 -5.53 4.30
C ASN A 33 4.22 -4.34 4.39
N PHE A 34 4.08 -3.57 3.30
CA PHE A 34 3.29 -2.34 3.28
C PHE A 34 2.38 -2.29 2.05
N VAL A 35 1.39 -3.19 2.00
CA VAL A 35 0.26 -3.10 1.06
C VAL A 35 -0.83 -2.24 1.70
N ALA A 36 -1.26 -1.18 1.03
CA ALA A 36 -2.28 -0.27 1.55
C ALA A 36 -3.23 0.23 0.46
N TYR A 37 -4.47 0.49 0.85
CA TYR A 37 -5.52 1.06 0.01
C TYR A 37 -6.09 2.30 0.70
N CYS A 38 -6.37 3.35 -0.08
CA CYS A 38 -7.04 4.54 0.43
C CYS A 38 -8.54 4.26 0.64
N HIS A 39 -9.19 5.02 1.53
CA HIS A 39 -10.62 4.90 1.84
C HIS A 39 -11.58 5.33 0.71
N ARG A 40 -11.08 5.62 -0.50
CA ARG A 40 -11.96 5.89 -1.64
C ARG A 40 -12.71 4.61 -1.97
N LYS A 41 -14.03 4.72 -2.15
CA LYS A 41 -14.93 3.58 -2.38
C LYS A 41 -14.39 2.58 -3.41
N ALA A 42 -13.99 3.07 -4.59
CA ALA A 42 -13.44 2.24 -5.65
C ALA A 42 -12.16 1.46 -5.26
N CYS A 43 -11.32 2.03 -4.40
CA CYS A 43 -10.10 1.37 -3.92
C CYS A 43 -10.40 0.34 -2.84
N THR A 44 -11.40 0.59 -1.98
CA THR A 44 -11.86 -0.39 -0.99
C THR A 44 -12.51 -1.59 -1.68
N GLU A 45 -13.38 -1.34 -2.67
CA GLU A 45 -14.04 -2.41 -3.45
C GLU A 45 -13.01 -3.28 -4.17
N GLN A 46 -11.92 -2.68 -4.68
CA GLN A 46 -10.81 -3.42 -5.28
C GLN A 46 -10.07 -4.27 -4.24
N ALA A 47 -9.73 -3.72 -3.07
CA ALA A 47 -9.08 -4.46 -1.99
C ALA A 47 -9.91 -5.68 -1.52
N GLU A 48 -11.23 -5.51 -1.41
CA GLU A 48 -12.15 -6.59 -1.04
C GLU A 48 -12.23 -7.67 -2.14
N ALA A 49 -12.20 -7.28 -3.41
CA ALA A 49 -12.18 -8.22 -4.52
C ALA A 49 -10.88 -9.05 -4.54
N GLU A 50 -9.73 -8.40 -4.30
CA GLU A 50 -8.43 -9.07 -4.20
C GLU A 50 -8.39 -10.04 -3.01
N ALA A 51 -8.83 -9.62 -1.83
CA ALA A 51 -8.90 -10.47 -0.64
C ALA A 51 -9.81 -11.69 -0.83
N ARG A 52 -10.94 -11.55 -1.52
CA ARG A 52 -11.82 -12.68 -1.87
C ARG A 52 -11.16 -13.65 -2.85
N ALA A 53 -10.44 -13.15 -3.86
CA ALA A 53 -9.74 -13.99 -4.82
C ALA A 53 -8.66 -14.86 -4.15
N GLU A 54 -8.07 -14.35 -3.06
CA GLU A 54 -7.09 -15.08 -2.23
C GLU A 54 -7.73 -15.95 -1.13
N GLY A 55 -9.07 -15.96 -1.01
CA GLY A 55 -9.79 -16.73 0.00
C GLY A 55 -9.62 -16.20 1.43
N LEU A 56 -9.28 -14.92 1.59
CA LEU A 56 -9.10 -14.24 2.88
C LEU A 56 -10.41 -13.64 3.43
N LEU A 57 -11.43 -13.51 2.57
CA LEU A 57 -12.80 -13.03 2.86
C LEU A 57 -13.81 -13.90 2.13
#